data_AF-A0A453MXJ3-F1
#
_entry.id   AF-A0A453MXJ3-F1
#
_cell.length_a   1.000
_cell.length_b   1.000
_cell.length_c   1.000
_cell.angle_alpha   90.00
_cell.angle_beta   90.00
_cell.angle_gamma   90.00
#
_symmetry.space_group_name_H-M   'P 1'
#
loop_
_entity.id
_entity.type
_entity.pdbx_description
1 polymer ?
#
loop_
_entity_poly.entity_id
_entity_poly.type
_entity_poly.pdbx_seq_one_letter_code
_entity_poly.pdbx_strand_id
1 'polypeptide(L)'
;MPLNFISQIAENDRRTKQIKSDIADLQRQQSNTVTAFGGQRVLKLLESIETNHKKFESPPIGPIGAHLQLASESWSVAVDSACGGLLDAFIVTCCKDLHVLRECASKVNFNNLRIIVYDFTRPRLIIPDGSLPTTEHPTVLSVIQSENHTVLNVLVDQGHAERQVLVKDYEVGKSLAFDDRMRNIKEVYTSDGDKM
;
A
#
# COMPACT_ATOMS: atom_id res chain seq x y z
N MET A 1 7.81 -3.07 43.91
CA MET A 1 6.40 -3.37 43.52
C MET A 1 5.63 -2.14 43.00
N PRO A 2 5.60 -0.95 43.63
CA PRO A 2 4.77 0.17 43.14
C PRO A 2 5.30 0.91 41.89
N LEU A 3 6.62 0.90 41.65
CA LEU A 3 7.23 1.54 40.48
C LEU A 3 6.79 0.94 39.13
N ASN A 4 6.45 -0.35 39.10
CA ASN A 4 6.05 -1.06 37.86
C ASN A 4 4.61 -0.71 37.41
N PHE A 5 3.75 -0.32 38.36
CA PHE A 5 2.38 0.09 38.06
C PHE A 5 2.33 1.49 37.44
N ILE A 6 3.14 2.43 37.94
CA ILE A 6 3.19 3.80 37.41
C ILE A 6 3.74 3.80 35.96
N SER A 7 4.75 2.98 35.66
CA SER A 7 5.27 2.83 34.31
C SER A 7 4.24 2.23 33.35
N GLN A 8 3.49 1.22 33.78
CA GLN A 8 2.41 0.61 32.98
C GLN A 8 1.26 1.58 32.71
N ILE A 9 0.87 2.39 33.69
CA ILE A 9 -0.16 3.43 33.50
C ILE A 9 0.32 4.47 32.47
N ALA A 10 1.55 4.95 32.59
CA ALA A 10 2.11 5.93 31.66
C ALA A 10 2.25 5.37 30.22
N GLU A 11 2.57 4.08 30.08
CA GLU A 11 2.64 3.41 28.77
C GLU A 11 1.26 3.25 28.14
N ASN A 12 0.27 2.82 28.93
CA ASN A 12 -1.11 2.69 28.47
C ASN A 12 -1.73 4.04 28.09
N ASP A 13 -1.40 5.12 28.81
CA ASP A 13 -1.84 6.47 28.46
C ASP A 13 -1.23 6.94 27.13
N ARG A 14 0.03 6.62 26.86
CA ARG A 14 0.67 6.91 25.57
C ARG A 14 0.00 6.13 24.43
N ARG A 15 -0.25 4.83 24.63
CA ARG A 15 -0.96 4.00 23.65
C ARG A 15 -2.38 4.53 23.39
N THR A 16 -3.10 4.91 24.44
CA THR A 16 -4.45 5.47 24.32
C THR A 16 -4.44 6.79 23.56
N LYS A 17 -3.46 7.66 23.80
CA LYS A 17 -3.31 8.91 23.04
C LYS A 17 -2.98 8.64 21.57
N GLN A 18 -2.11 7.66 21.29
CA GLN A 18 -1.77 7.27 19.93
C GLN A 18 -3.01 6.76 19.19
N ILE A 19 -3.71 5.77 19.76
CA ILE A 19 -4.93 5.20 19.17
C ILE A 19 -6.01 6.27 18.94
N LYS A 20 -6.18 7.22 19.87
CA LYS A 20 -7.12 8.34 19.68
C LYS A 20 -6.70 9.28 18.55
N SER A 21 -5.41 9.54 18.38
CA SER A 21 -4.89 10.29 17.22
C SER A 21 -5.17 9.53 15.94
N ASP A 22 -4.88 8.22 15.91
CA ASP A 22 -5.09 7.37 14.75
C ASP A 22 -6.58 7.35 14.35
N ILE A 23 -7.50 7.24 15.31
CA ILE A 23 -8.96 7.32 15.07
C ILE A 23 -9.35 8.68 14.48
N ALA A 24 -8.83 9.79 15.03
CA ALA A 24 -9.16 11.13 14.55
C ALA A 24 -8.59 11.39 13.13
N ASP A 25 -7.43 10.83 12.83
CA ASP A 25 -6.82 10.88 11.51
C ASP A 25 -7.62 10.04 10.50
N LEU A 26 -8.01 8.81 10.86
CA LEU A 26 -8.90 7.94 10.06
C LEU A 26 -10.24 8.63 9.75
N GLN A 27 -10.85 9.28 10.74
CA GLN A 27 -12.10 10.04 10.55
C GLN A 27 -11.95 11.23 9.58
N ARG A 28 -10.77 11.86 9.53
CA ARG A 28 -10.50 12.98 8.59
C ARG A 28 -10.14 12.49 7.20
N GLN A 29 -9.48 11.33 7.09
CA GLN A 29 -9.07 10.70 5.84
C GLN A 29 -10.26 10.28 4.96
N GLN A 30 -11.43 10.04 5.56
CA GLN A 30 -12.68 9.76 4.84
C GLN A 30 -13.09 10.88 3.85
N SER A 31 -12.52 12.09 3.96
CA SER A 31 -12.81 13.23 3.06
C SER A 31 -11.81 13.45 1.92
N ASN A 32 -10.63 12.83 1.96
CA ASN A 32 -9.56 13.01 0.96
C ASN A 32 -8.82 11.69 0.71
N THR A 33 -9.05 11.06 -0.44
CA THR A 33 -8.46 9.76 -0.85
C THR A 33 -6.93 9.72 -0.74
N VAL A 34 -6.28 10.87 -0.89
CA VAL A 34 -4.82 11.01 -0.81
C VAL A 34 -4.29 10.93 0.63
N THR A 35 -5.00 11.48 1.63
CA THR A 35 -4.50 11.47 3.01
C THR A 35 -4.67 10.11 3.67
N ALA A 36 -5.55 9.24 3.13
CA ALA A 36 -5.65 7.84 3.55
C ALA A 36 -4.30 7.10 3.47
N PHE A 37 -3.42 7.53 2.55
CA PHE A 37 -2.11 6.92 2.32
C PHE A 37 -0.99 7.87 2.74
N GLY A 38 -0.45 7.70 3.95
CA GLY A 38 0.64 8.51 4.52
C GLY A 38 0.23 9.76 5.33
N GLY A 39 -1.07 9.99 5.54
CA GLY A 39 -1.61 11.00 6.46
C GLY A 39 -1.42 12.45 6.01
N GLN A 40 -1.59 13.39 6.94
CA GLN A 40 -1.58 14.84 6.63
C GLN A 40 -0.26 15.36 6.05
N ARG A 41 0.86 14.66 6.27
CA ARG A 41 2.17 15.06 5.73
C ARG A 41 2.26 14.90 4.22
N VAL A 42 1.42 14.04 3.63
CA VAL A 42 1.37 13.82 2.18
C VAL A 42 0.94 15.07 1.46
N LEU A 43 -0.02 15.82 1.98
CA LEU A 43 -0.45 17.08 1.34
C LEU A 43 0.69 18.09 1.26
N LYS A 44 1.45 18.26 2.34
CA LYS A 44 2.65 19.13 2.35
C LYS A 44 3.74 18.62 1.41
N LEU A 45 3.89 17.31 1.30
CA LEU A 45 4.83 16.71 0.35
C LEU A 45 4.41 17.01 -1.09
N LEU A 46 3.12 16.86 -1.43
CA LEU A 46 2.60 17.17 -2.76
C LEU A 46 2.81 18.64 -3.14
N GLU A 47 2.55 19.57 -2.22
CA GLU A 47 2.86 21.01 -2.41
C GLU A 47 4.37 21.23 -2.65
N SER A 48 5.23 20.50 -1.91
CA SER A 48 6.68 20.57 -2.07
C SER A 48 7.15 20.03 -3.42
N ILE A 49 6.53 18.93 -3.90
CA ILE A 49 6.79 18.33 -5.22
C ILE A 49 6.38 19.33 -6.31
N GLU A 50 5.19 19.91 -6.21
CA GLU A 50 4.68 20.89 -7.18
C GLU A 50 5.62 22.11 -7.26
N THR A 51 6.08 22.62 -6.12
CA THR A 51 7.04 23.74 -6.08
C THR A 51 8.38 23.39 -6.75
N ASN A 52 8.80 22.12 -6.71
CA ASN A 52 10.07 21.64 -7.25
C ASN A 52 9.92 20.89 -8.58
N HIS A 53 8.77 20.95 -9.26
CA HIS A 53 8.46 20.14 -10.44
C HIS A 53 9.53 20.20 -11.54
N LYS A 54 10.16 21.37 -11.75
CA LYS A 54 11.21 21.57 -12.77
C LYS A 54 12.52 20.83 -12.49
N LYS A 55 12.72 20.34 -11.26
CA LYS A 55 13.93 19.59 -10.89
C LYS A 55 13.82 18.11 -11.24
N PHE A 56 12.60 17.60 -11.35
CA PHE A 56 12.33 16.23 -11.73
C PHE A 56 12.50 16.04 -13.24
N GLU A 57 13.02 14.89 -13.64
CA GLU A 57 12.97 14.44 -15.04
C GLU A 57 11.55 14.01 -15.40
N SER A 58 10.84 13.38 -14.47
CA SER A 58 9.42 13.10 -14.59
C SER A 58 8.72 13.25 -13.23
N PRO A 59 7.49 13.79 -13.19
CA PRO A 59 6.75 13.92 -11.93
C PRO A 59 6.62 12.55 -11.22
N PRO A 60 6.85 12.48 -9.90
CA PRO A 60 6.66 11.24 -9.15
C PRO A 60 5.19 10.83 -9.17
N ILE A 61 4.93 9.52 -9.18
CA ILE A 61 3.59 8.93 -9.08
C ILE A 61 3.37 8.53 -7.62
N GLY A 62 2.35 9.05 -6.95
CA GLY A 62 1.99 8.56 -5.63
C GLY A 62 1.14 9.51 -4.79
N PRO A 63 0.70 9.06 -3.60
CA PRO A 63 0.92 7.71 -3.07
C PRO A 63 0.20 6.64 -3.92
N ILE A 64 0.77 5.43 -4.05
CA ILE A 64 0.26 4.38 -4.94
C ILE A 64 -1.24 4.13 -4.74
N GLY A 65 -1.71 4.06 -3.50
CA GLY A 65 -3.12 3.80 -3.18
C GLY A 65 -4.09 4.83 -3.75
N ALA A 66 -3.66 6.09 -3.91
CA ALA A 66 -4.50 7.13 -4.50
C ALA A 66 -4.72 6.97 -6.01
N HIS A 67 -3.95 6.08 -6.66
CA HIS A 67 -4.08 5.76 -8.09
C HIS A 67 -4.82 4.44 -8.32
N LEU A 68 -5.42 3.85 -7.28
CA LEU A 68 -6.14 2.58 -7.38
C LEU A 68 -7.65 2.79 -7.24
N GLN A 69 -8.39 1.99 -7.99
CA GLN A 69 -9.82 1.79 -7.84
C GLN A 69 -10.08 0.31 -7.58
N LEU A 70 -11.03 0.01 -6.71
CA LEU A 70 -11.46 -1.36 -6.44
C LEU A 70 -12.65 -1.71 -7.33
N ALA A 71 -12.62 -2.91 -7.91
CA ALA A 71 -13.77 -3.47 -8.62
C ALA A 71 -14.94 -3.76 -7.66
N SER A 72 -14.66 -3.99 -6.37
CA SER A 72 -15.66 -4.15 -5.31
C SER A 72 -15.11 -3.72 -3.96
N GLU A 73 -15.91 -2.99 -3.19
CA GLU A 73 -15.56 -2.54 -1.84
C GLU A 73 -15.41 -3.69 -0.84
N SER A 74 -15.97 -4.88 -1.12
CA SER A 74 -15.85 -6.05 -0.23
C SER A 74 -14.42 -6.55 -0.07
N TRP A 75 -13.51 -6.13 -0.95
CA TRP A 75 -12.10 -6.49 -0.90
C TRP A 75 -11.19 -5.37 -0.38
N SER A 76 -11.74 -4.22 0.01
CA SER A 76 -10.96 -3.06 0.45
C SER A 76 -9.95 -3.41 1.55
N VAL A 77 -10.43 -3.97 2.66
CA VAL A 77 -9.59 -4.31 3.83
C VAL A 77 -8.54 -5.37 3.47
N ALA A 78 -8.91 -6.35 2.65
CA ALA A 78 -7.99 -7.38 2.17
C ALA A 78 -6.88 -6.79 1.29
N VAL A 79 -7.21 -5.90 0.36
CA VAL A 79 -6.25 -5.23 -0.53
C VAL A 79 -5.33 -4.29 0.25
N ASP A 80 -5.87 -3.55 1.21
CA ASP A 80 -5.08 -2.71 2.12
C ASP A 80 -4.08 -3.56 2.92
N SER A 81 -4.51 -4.70 3.44
CA SER A 81 -3.66 -5.64 4.19
C SER A 81 -2.60 -6.31 3.32
N ALA A 82 -2.95 -6.67 2.08
CA ALA A 82 -2.06 -7.36 1.15
C ALA A 82 -0.98 -6.43 0.55
N CYS A 83 -1.36 -5.20 0.19
CA CYS A 83 -0.42 -4.22 -0.33
C CYS A 83 0.37 -3.52 0.79
N GLY A 84 -0.24 -3.31 1.95
CA GLY A 84 0.34 -2.66 3.11
C GLY A 84 1.02 -1.34 2.77
N GLY A 85 2.22 -1.12 3.33
CA GLY A 85 3.00 0.10 3.10
C GLY A 85 3.50 0.30 1.66
N LEU A 86 3.14 -0.57 0.70
CA LEU A 86 3.33 -0.29 -0.72
C LEU A 86 2.33 0.78 -1.20
N LEU A 87 1.12 0.83 -0.63
CA LEU A 87 0.11 1.83 -0.98
C LEU A 87 0.55 3.26 -0.63
N ASP A 88 1.35 3.42 0.42
CA ASP A 88 1.93 4.70 0.83
C ASP A 88 3.16 5.12 -0.01
N ALA A 89 3.64 4.27 -0.90
CA ALA A 89 4.88 4.51 -1.64
C ALA A 89 4.67 5.52 -2.78
N PHE A 90 5.77 6.20 -3.14
CA PHE A 90 5.88 7.01 -4.35
C PHE A 90 6.82 6.32 -5.34
N ILE A 91 6.55 6.49 -6.63
CA ILE A 91 7.33 5.93 -7.72
C ILE A 91 8.01 7.07 -8.47
N VAL A 92 9.30 6.93 -8.76
CA VAL A 92 10.11 7.86 -9.55
C VAL A 92 10.79 7.14 -10.70
N THR A 93 11.11 7.84 -11.78
CA THR A 93 11.69 7.20 -12.97
C THR A 93 13.18 6.88 -12.83
N CYS A 94 13.92 7.67 -12.04
CA CYS A 94 15.38 7.54 -11.93
C CYS A 94 15.95 7.91 -10.56
N CYS A 95 17.25 7.65 -10.36
CA CYS A 95 17.95 7.96 -9.10
C CYS A 95 18.04 9.46 -8.79
N LYS A 96 18.09 10.32 -9.81
CA LYS A 96 18.05 11.77 -9.62
C LYS A 96 16.72 12.21 -9.01
N ASP A 97 15.61 11.73 -9.58
CA ASP A 97 14.28 12.05 -9.09
C ASP A 97 14.03 11.49 -7.68
N LEU A 98 14.60 10.34 -7.34
CA LEU A 98 14.63 9.84 -5.97
C LEU A 98 15.27 10.86 -5.02
N HIS A 99 16.42 11.43 -5.38
CA HIS A 99 17.10 12.41 -4.55
C HIS A 99 16.27 13.68 -4.36
N VAL A 100 15.71 14.22 -5.46
CA VAL A 100 14.83 15.40 -5.40
C VAL A 100 13.61 15.14 -4.51
N LEU A 101 12.96 13.97 -4.65
CA LEU A 101 11.81 13.61 -3.83
C LEU A 101 12.19 13.46 -2.34
N ARG A 102 13.37 12.91 -2.03
CA ARG A 102 13.89 12.84 -0.66
C ARG A 102 14.11 14.23 -0.06
N GLU A 103 14.64 15.17 -0.82
CA GLU A 103 14.78 16.56 -0.37
C GLU A 103 13.43 17.21 -0.08
N CYS A 104 12.45 17.03 -0.98
CA CYS A 104 11.08 17.51 -0.78
C CYS A 104 10.48 16.94 0.52
N ALA A 105 10.63 15.63 0.74
CA ALA A 105 10.14 14.94 1.93
C ALA A 105 10.83 15.43 3.21
N SER A 106 12.15 15.67 3.17
CA SER A 106 12.91 16.18 4.31
C SER A 106 12.43 17.57 4.76
N LYS A 107 12.13 18.48 3.81
CA LYS A 107 11.62 19.83 4.11
C LYS A 107 10.31 19.84 4.89
N VAL A 108 9.51 18.78 4.77
CA VAL A 108 8.21 18.64 5.44
C VAL A 108 8.25 17.62 6.58
N ASN A 109 9.43 17.20 7.02
CA ASN A 109 9.65 16.20 8.07
C ASN A 109 8.97 14.85 7.77
N PHE A 110 8.97 14.43 6.51
CA PHE A 110 8.47 13.13 6.06
C PHE A 110 9.61 12.17 5.70
N ASN A 111 10.48 11.89 6.66
CA ASN A 111 11.73 11.17 6.41
C ASN A 111 11.56 9.69 6.05
N ASN A 112 10.47 9.05 6.49
CA ASN A 112 10.21 7.62 6.28
C ASN A 112 9.44 7.32 4.99
N LEU A 113 9.43 8.23 4.02
CA LEU A 113 8.76 8.03 2.74
C LEU A 113 9.30 6.79 2.03
N ARG A 114 8.43 5.89 1.57
CA ARG A 114 8.83 4.78 0.71
C ARG A 114 8.89 5.28 -0.73
N ILE A 115 10.05 5.13 -1.39
CA ILE A 115 10.26 5.57 -2.78
C ILE A 115 10.75 4.38 -3.59
N ILE A 116 10.13 4.13 -4.74
CA ILE A 116 10.45 3.04 -5.66
C ILE A 116 10.96 3.68 -6.95
N VAL A 117 12.15 3.27 -7.40
CA VAL A 117 12.66 3.67 -8.71
C VAL A 117 12.14 2.66 -9.73
N TYR A 118 11.39 3.12 -10.72
CA TYR A 118 10.79 2.27 -11.76
C TYR A 118 10.76 3.00 -13.10
N ASP A 119 11.19 2.34 -14.15
CA ASP A 119 11.21 2.91 -15.50
C ASP A 119 9.79 3.06 -16.07
N PHE A 120 9.33 4.31 -16.21
CA PHE A 120 7.99 4.65 -16.69
C PHE A 120 7.75 4.29 -18.16
N THR A 121 8.81 4.01 -18.93
CA THR A 121 8.69 3.63 -20.35
C THR A 121 8.33 2.15 -20.52
N ARG A 122 8.43 1.35 -19.45
CA ARG A 122 8.10 -0.07 -19.50
C ARG A 122 6.62 -0.26 -19.80
N PRO A 123 6.25 -1.06 -20.82
CA PRO A 123 4.85 -1.34 -21.13
C PRO A 123 4.16 -2.08 -19.97
N ARG A 124 2.84 -2.15 -20.01
CA ARG A 124 2.06 -2.99 -19.09
C ARG A 124 2.59 -4.43 -19.14
N LEU A 125 2.90 -5.00 -17.97
CA LEU A 125 3.33 -6.38 -17.86
C LEU A 125 2.23 -7.33 -18.36
N ILE A 126 2.64 -8.24 -19.25
CA ILE A 126 1.82 -9.38 -19.67
C ILE A 126 2.19 -10.54 -18.76
N ILE A 127 1.23 -11.00 -17.96
CA ILE A 127 1.44 -12.10 -17.03
C ILE A 127 1.02 -13.39 -17.73
N PRO A 128 1.92 -14.35 -17.93
CA PRO A 128 1.55 -15.63 -18.53
C PRO A 128 0.55 -16.38 -17.67
N ASP A 129 -0.45 -17.02 -18.28
CA ASP A 129 -1.48 -17.79 -17.56
C ASP A 129 -0.87 -18.84 -16.61
N GLY A 130 0.23 -19.47 -17.01
CA GLY A 130 0.95 -20.46 -16.20
C GLY A 130 1.65 -19.89 -14.95
N SER A 131 1.74 -18.57 -14.80
CA SER A 131 2.30 -17.87 -13.64
C SER A 131 1.21 -17.41 -12.65
N LEU A 132 -0.06 -17.46 -13.04
CA LEU A 132 -1.18 -17.10 -12.18
C LEU A 132 -1.53 -18.25 -11.22
N PRO A 133 -2.12 -17.93 -10.05
CA PRO A 133 -2.74 -18.90 -9.17
C PRO A 133 -3.74 -19.81 -9.88
N THR A 134 -3.64 -21.12 -9.65
CA THR A 134 -4.65 -22.08 -10.11
C THR A 134 -5.81 -22.10 -9.11
N THR A 135 -6.72 -21.14 -9.18
CA THR A 135 -7.83 -20.98 -8.24
C THR A 135 -9.01 -20.23 -8.86
N GLU A 136 -10.22 -20.51 -8.39
CA GLU A 136 -11.45 -19.77 -8.74
C GLU A 136 -11.57 -18.44 -7.96
N HIS A 137 -10.71 -18.23 -6.96
CA HIS A 137 -10.73 -17.05 -6.11
C HIS A 137 -9.99 -15.87 -6.75
N PRO A 138 -10.46 -14.63 -6.56
CA PRO A 138 -9.79 -13.46 -7.13
C PRO A 138 -8.41 -13.26 -6.51
N THR A 139 -7.52 -12.62 -7.27
CA THR A 139 -6.24 -12.10 -6.78
C THR A 139 -6.35 -10.61 -6.52
N VAL A 140 -5.44 -10.04 -5.73
CA VAL A 140 -5.33 -8.58 -5.53
C VAL A 140 -5.29 -7.87 -6.88
N LEU A 141 -4.45 -8.33 -7.81
CA LEU A 141 -4.33 -7.72 -9.14
C LEU A 141 -5.66 -7.75 -9.94
N SER A 142 -6.47 -8.80 -9.78
CA SER A 142 -7.74 -8.94 -10.51
C SER A 142 -8.86 -8.02 -9.99
N VAL A 143 -8.76 -7.53 -8.76
CA VAL A 143 -9.79 -6.68 -8.13
C VAL A 143 -9.41 -5.21 -8.04
N ILE A 144 -8.18 -4.86 -8.42
CA ILE A 144 -7.71 -3.47 -8.51
C ILE A 144 -7.66 -3.00 -9.95
N GLN A 145 -7.87 -1.71 -10.15
CA GLN A 145 -7.77 -1.03 -11.43
C GLN A 145 -6.96 0.26 -11.26
N SER A 146 -6.22 0.63 -12.31
CA SER A 146 -5.50 1.90 -12.38
C SER A 146 -5.38 2.35 -13.82
N GLU A 147 -5.51 3.65 -14.06
CA GLU A 147 -5.23 4.25 -15.37
C GLU A 147 -3.73 4.27 -15.69
N ASN A 148 -2.86 4.11 -14.68
CA ASN A 148 -1.43 4.11 -14.85
C ASN A 148 -0.84 2.70 -14.73
N HIS A 149 -0.44 2.13 -15.87
CA HIS A 149 0.17 0.79 -15.91
C HIS A 149 1.45 0.67 -15.06
N THR A 150 2.18 1.76 -14.81
CA THR A 150 3.35 1.76 -13.92
C THR A 150 2.95 1.35 -12.50
N VAL A 151 1.79 1.82 -12.02
CA VAL A 151 1.26 1.45 -10.70
C VAL A 151 0.99 -0.05 -10.65
N LEU A 152 0.28 -0.58 -11.65
CA LEU A 152 -0.01 -2.02 -11.72
C LEU A 152 1.26 -2.86 -11.85
N ASN A 153 2.24 -2.40 -12.62
CA ASN A 153 3.52 -3.08 -12.78
C ASN A 153 4.30 -3.13 -11.46
N VAL A 154 4.36 -2.02 -10.71
CA VAL A 154 5.01 -2.00 -9.39
C VAL A 154 4.30 -2.91 -8.39
N LEU A 155 2.97 -2.97 -8.40
CA LEU A 155 2.22 -3.88 -7.53
C LEU A 155 2.48 -5.36 -7.85
N VAL A 156 2.75 -5.70 -9.11
CA VAL A 156 3.19 -7.04 -9.51
C VAL A 156 4.64 -7.29 -9.08
N ASP A 157 5.57 -6.44 -9.51
CA ASP A 157 7.01 -6.68 -9.30
C ASP A 157 7.44 -6.60 -7.81
N GLN A 158 6.81 -5.71 -7.03
CA GLN A 158 7.17 -5.48 -5.62
C GLN A 158 6.17 -6.09 -4.64
N GLY A 159 4.89 -6.14 -5.02
CA GLY A 159 3.81 -6.64 -4.18
C GLY A 159 3.41 -8.08 -4.47
N HIS A 160 3.70 -8.61 -5.66
CA HIS A 160 3.17 -9.88 -6.17
C HIS A 160 1.65 -9.95 -6.14
N ALA A 161 1.00 -8.83 -6.47
CA ALA A 161 -0.46 -8.69 -6.43
C ALA A 161 -1.18 -9.77 -7.26
N GLU A 162 -0.54 -10.32 -8.29
CA GLU A 162 -1.05 -11.40 -9.14
C GLU A 162 -1.04 -12.77 -8.46
N ARG A 163 -0.34 -12.91 -7.32
CA ARG A 163 -0.20 -14.16 -6.56
C ARG A 163 -0.75 -14.09 -5.15
N GLN A 164 -1.29 -12.94 -4.74
CA GLN A 164 -2.00 -12.75 -3.48
C GLN A 164 -3.50 -13.03 -3.72
N VAL A 165 -4.00 -14.12 -3.15
CA VAL A 165 -5.39 -14.60 -3.37
C VAL A 165 -6.30 -14.08 -2.27
N LEU A 166 -7.52 -13.69 -2.64
CA LEU A 166 -8.52 -13.13 -1.74
C LEU A 166 -9.68 -14.10 -1.56
N VAL A 167 -10.05 -14.37 -0.31
CA VAL A 167 -11.10 -15.32 0.07
C VAL A 167 -12.10 -14.69 1.02
N LYS A 168 -13.32 -15.20 1.02
CA LYS A 168 -14.40 -14.62 1.83
C LYS A 168 -14.16 -14.78 3.33
N ASP A 169 -13.65 -15.92 3.76
CA ASP A 169 -13.50 -16.25 5.17
C ASP A 169 -12.34 -17.19 5.42
N TYR A 170 -12.03 -17.37 6.71
CA TYR A 170 -10.93 -18.17 7.21
C TYR A 170 -11.01 -19.64 6.77
N GLU A 171 -12.19 -20.26 6.76
CA GLU A 171 -12.32 -21.68 6.44
C GLU A 171 -12.00 -21.96 4.96
N VAL A 172 -12.46 -21.07 4.07
CA VAL A 172 -12.09 -21.12 2.65
C VAL A 172 -10.59 -20.91 2.47
N GLY A 173 -10.03 -19.89 3.12
CA GLY A 173 -8.62 -19.58 2.98
C GLY A 173 -7.70 -20.66 3.52
N LYS A 174 -8.06 -21.28 4.65
CA LYS A 174 -7.33 -22.42 5.21
C LYS A 174 -7.33 -23.58 4.23
N SER A 175 -8.49 -23.93 3.68
CA SER A 175 -8.60 -25.03 2.71
C SER A 175 -7.71 -24.80 1.49
N LEU A 176 -7.62 -23.56 1.02
CA LEU A 176 -6.85 -23.19 -0.16
C LEU A 176 -5.34 -23.04 0.13
N ALA A 177 -4.96 -22.51 1.29
CA ALA A 177 -3.56 -22.36 1.69
C ALA A 177 -2.85 -23.71 1.93
N PHE A 178 -3.61 -24.74 2.32
CA PHE A 178 -3.08 -26.08 2.61
C PHE A 178 -3.39 -27.14 1.53
N ASP A 179 -3.89 -26.75 0.36
CA ASP A 179 -4.12 -27.66 -0.78
C ASP A 179 -2.91 -27.68 -1.72
N ASP A 180 -2.14 -28.77 -1.71
CA ASP A 180 -0.92 -28.96 -2.52
C ASP A 180 -1.17 -28.91 -4.05
N ARG A 181 -2.43 -28.96 -4.49
CA ARG A 181 -2.78 -28.80 -5.91
C ARG A 181 -2.74 -27.33 -6.35
N MET A 182 -2.86 -26.40 -5.41
CA MET A 182 -2.87 -24.97 -5.68
C MET A 182 -1.44 -24.49 -6.00
N ARG A 183 -1.24 -24.02 -7.23
CA ARG A 183 0.07 -23.53 -7.70
C ARG A 183 0.11 -22.01 -7.73
N ASN A 184 1.32 -21.47 -7.68
CA ASN A 184 1.62 -20.04 -7.83
C ASN A 184 0.94 -19.10 -6.82
N ILE A 185 0.38 -19.61 -5.73
CA ILE A 185 -0.10 -18.77 -4.62
C ILE A 185 1.11 -18.33 -3.80
N LYS A 186 1.17 -17.04 -3.47
CA LYS A 186 2.18 -16.50 -2.55
C LYS A 186 1.60 -16.38 -1.15
N GLU A 187 0.43 -15.76 -1.05
CA GLU A 187 -0.26 -15.43 0.21
C GLU A 187 -1.77 -15.47 -0.01
N VAL A 188 -2.52 -15.71 1.05
CA VAL A 188 -3.99 -15.73 1.05
C VAL A 188 -4.48 -14.73 2.10
N TYR A 189 -5.46 -13.91 1.72
CA TYR A 189 -6.06 -12.90 2.58
C TYR A 189 -7.58 -13.07 2.66
N THR A 190 -8.13 -13.04 3.87
CA THR A 190 -9.58 -12.98 4.06
C THR A 190 -10.12 -11.59 3.71
N SER A 191 -11.44 -11.47 3.47
CA SER A 191 -12.07 -10.18 3.19
C SER A 191 -11.86 -9.15 4.30
N ASP A 192 -11.69 -9.63 5.53
CA ASP A 192 -11.47 -8.81 6.73
C ASP A 192 -9.98 -8.47 6.96
N GLY A 193 -9.09 -8.91 6.08
CA GLY A 193 -7.66 -8.55 6.07
C GLY A 193 -6.73 -9.54 6.78
N ASP A 194 -7.24 -10.66 7.29
CA ASP A 194 -6.38 -11.66 7.92
C ASP A 194 -5.53 -12.39 6.87
N LYS A 195 -4.22 -12.43 7.14
CA LYS A 195 -3.26 -13.22 6.36
C LYS A 195 -3.22 -14.65 6.86
N MET A 196 -3.29 -15.62 5.94
CA MET A 196 -3.22 -17.05 6.23
C MET A 196 -1.86 -17.66 5.93
#